data_AF-A0A1C6AV97-F1
#
_entry.id   AF-A0A1C6AV97-F1
#
_cell.length_a   1.000
_cell.length_b   1.000
_cell.length_c   1.000
_cell.angle_alpha   90.00
_cell.angle_beta   90.00
_cell.angle_gamma   90.00
#
_symmetry.space_group_name_H-M   'P 1'
#
loop_
_entity.id
_entity.type
_entity.pdbx_description
1 polymer ?
#
loop_
_entity_poly.entity_id
_entity_poly.type
_entity_poly.pdbx_seq_one_letter_code
_entity_poly.pdbx_strand_id
1 'polypeptide(L)'
;MGVKPTIEEYLKIACQLVIDEFNEEYRQIDSKEELRKIANEQFSLLDMCNRIGGVFKTKVHYRGNNIIVNNNDFNISLHYLKSYKSDKGNPSNRKPWKEHKSQFKWIEDEISLGNKGKNAYIICWFNCIDTFCQVMQLGQSTGSNPYINDNRFIYFPFLKKTNIPAKTLDIEYNYSQSYEKLKVNIIGCNKDIDYRCMFVGTKEDKLHFAIYY
;
A
#
# COMPACT_ATOMS: atom_id res chain seq x y z
N MET A 1 -11.60 13.11 29.37
CA MET A 1 -12.05 12.14 28.34
C MET A 1 -10.79 11.63 27.63
N GLY A 2 -10.54 10.32 27.64
CA GLY A 2 -9.33 9.77 27.00
C GLY A 2 -9.40 9.95 25.48
N VAL A 3 -8.27 10.33 24.87
CA VAL A 3 -8.13 10.36 23.41
C VAL A 3 -8.37 8.94 22.90
N LYS A 4 -9.41 8.73 22.10
CA LYS A 4 -9.63 7.44 21.45
C LYS A 4 -8.55 7.27 20.37
N PRO A 5 -7.78 6.18 20.38
CA PRO A 5 -6.79 5.91 19.34
C PRO A 5 -7.46 5.83 17.97
N THR A 6 -6.84 6.46 16.98
CA THR A 6 -7.35 6.56 15.62
C THR A 6 -6.99 5.32 14.80
N ILE A 7 -7.68 5.09 13.68
CA ILE A 7 -7.48 3.88 12.88
C ILE A 7 -6.03 3.67 12.44
N GLU A 8 -5.28 4.74 12.14
CA GLU A 8 -3.90 4.61 11.68
C GLU A 8 -2.96 4.06 12.76
N GLU A 9 -3.26 4.28 14.05
CA GLU A 9 -2.44 3.76 15.15
C GLU A 9 -2.62 2.25 15.29
N TYR A 10 -3.87 1.78 15.21
CA TYR A 10 -4.17 0.35 15.18
C TYR A 10 -3.58 -0.33 13.95
N LEU A 11 -3.74 0.28 12.77
CA LEU A 11 -3.23 -0.28 11.53
C LEU A 11 -1.71 -0.30 11.48
N LYS A 12 -1.02 0.71 12.01
CA LYS A 12 0.43 0.71 12.13
C LYS A 12 0.91 -0.52 12.91
N ILE A 13 0.29 -0.80 14.06
CA ILE A 13 0.63 -1.96 14.89
C ILE A 13 0.27 -3.26 14.16
N ALA A 14 -0.92 -3.34 13.55
CA ALA A 14 -1.34 -4.53 12.83
C ALA A 14 -0.43 -4.86 11.65
N CYS A 15 -0.08 -3.88 10.83
CA CYS A 15 0.87 -4.03 9.74
C CYS A 15 2.24 -4.45 10.25
N GLN A 16 2.75 -3.86 11.35
CA GLN A 16 4.04 -4.26 11.93
C GLN A 16 4.04 -5.73 12.38
N LEU A 17 3.00 -6.17 13.10
CA LEU A 17 2.89 -7.56 13.55
C LEU A 17 2.89 -8.54 12.37
N VAL A 18 2.20 -8.18 11.28
CA VAL A 18 2.22 -8.99 10.06
C VAL A 18 3.61 -8.97 9.42
N ILE A 19 4.29 -7.82 9.34
CA ILE A 19 5.68 -7.76 8.85
C ILE A 19 6.58 -8.70 9.67
N ASP A 20 6.52 -8.62 11.00
CA ASP A 20 7.36 -9.42 11.89
C ASP A 20 7.10 -10.93 11.70
N GLU A 21 5.83 -11.32 11.55
CA GLU A 21 5.45 -12.70 11.22
C GLU A 21 6.07 -13.18 9.90
N PHE A 22 5.96 -12.37 8.84
CA PHE A 22 6.52 -12.69 7.53
C PHE A 22 8.06 -12.72 7.54
N ASN A 23 8.69 -11.83 8.30
CA ASN A 23 10.14 -11.83 8.47
C ASN A 23 10.62 -13.10 9.17
N GLU A 24 9.86 -13.61 10.14
CA GLU A 24 10.17 -14.86 10.82
C GLU A 24 9.96 -16.07 9.91
N GLU A 25 8.78 -16.17 9.29
CA GLU A 25 8.38 -17.29 8.45
C GLU A 25 9.33 -17.46 7.25
N TYR A 26 9.79 -16.35 6.67
CA TYR A 26 10.66 -16.33 5.48
C TYR A 26 12.08 -15.85 5.79
N ARG A 27 12.55 -16.01 7.04
CA ARG A 27 13.88 -15.56 7.48
C ARG A 27 15.02 -16.12 6.63
N GLN A 28 14.88 -17.37 6.16
CA GLN A 28 15.90 -18.07 5.36
C GLN A 28 15.81 -17.78 3.85
N ILE A 29 14.87 -16.95 3.42
CA ILE A 29 14.63 -16.65 2.00
C ILE A 29 15.35 -15.36 1.63
N ASP A 30 16.54 -15.48 1.04
CA ASP A 30 17.33 -14.32 0.57
C ASP A 30 17.08 -13.99 -0.91
N SER A 31 16.48 -14.91 -1.66
CA SER A 31 16.17 -14.71 -3.08
C SER A 31 14.87 -13.94 -3.28
N LYS A 32 14.96 -12.77 -3.94
CA LYS A 32 13.76 -12.03 -4.41
C LYS A 32 12.88 -12.86 -5.34
N GLU A 33 13.46 -13.77 -6.13
CA GLU A 33 12.67 -14.60 -7.04
C GLU A 33 11.85 -15.64 -6.30
N GLU A 34 12.43 -16.25 -5.28
CA GLU A 34 11.74 -17.20 -4.41
C GLU A 34 10.64 -16.51 -3.60
N LEU A 35 10.94 -15.36 -3.00
CA LEU A 35 9.95 -14.54 -2.30
C LEU A 35 8.81 -14.11 -3.22
N ARG A 36 9.10 -13.79 -4.49
CA ARG A 36 8.09 -13.46 -5.51
C ARG A 36 7.18 -14.65 -5.83
N LYS A 37 7.75 -15.85 -5.91
CA LYS A 37 6.97 -17.08 -6.13
C LYS A 37 5.98 -17.30 -4.99
N ILE A 38 6.47 -17.22 -3.76
CA ILE A 38 5.65 -17.29 -2.53
C ILE A 38 4.53 -16.26 -2.57
N ALA A 39 4.87 -14.98 -2.78
CA ALA A 39 3.91 -13.88 -2.85
C ALA A 39 2.79 -14.13 -3.87
N ASN A 40 3.14 -14.62 -5.05
CA ASN A 40 2.19 -14.79 -6.15
C ASN A 40 1.33 -16.05 -6.01
N GLU A 41 1.90 -17.14 -5.53
CA GLU A 41 1.29 -18.48 -5.55
C GLU A 41 0.61 -18.85 -4.23
N GLN A 42 1.13 -18.41 -3.08
CA GLN A 42 0.68 -18.89 -1.76
C GLN A 42 -0.29 -17.94 -1.05
N PHE A 43 -0.30 -16.66 -1.43
CA PHE A 43 -1.11 -15.65 -0.75
C PHE A 43 -2.17 -15.06 -1.63
N SER A 44 -3.38 -14.91 -1.09
CA SER A 44 -4.48 -14.16 -1.70
C SER A 44 -4.73 -12.85 -0.96
N LEU A 45 -5.59 -12.02 -1.54
CA LEU A 45 -6.07 -10.81 -0.87
C LEU A 45 -6.81 -11.15 0.44
N LEU A 46 -7.58 -12.23 0.45
CA LEU A 46 -8.33 -12.65 1.63
C LEU A 46 -7.39 -13.06 2.79
N ASP A 47 -6.28 -13.71 2.48
CA ASP A 47 -5.28 -14.07 3.49
C ASP A 47 -4.68 -12.82 4.15
N MET A 48 -4.36 -11.80 3.34
CA MET A 48 -3.88 -10.51 3.86
C MET A 48 -4.94 -9.82 4.72
N CYS A 49 -6.21 -9.82 4.28
CA CYS A 49 -7.32 -9.29 5.07
C CYS A 49 -7.46 -10.02 6.40
N ASN A 50 -7.38 -11.34 6.42
CA ASN A 50 -7.51 -12.14 7.64
C ASN A 50 -6.38 -11.87 8.62
N ARG A 51 -5.14 -11.71 8.15
CA ARG A 51 -3.98 -11.39 9.00
C ARG A 51 -4.09 -10.01 9.63
N ILE A 52 -4.43 -8.98 8.85
CA ILE A 52 -4.64 -7.61 9.37
C ILE A 52 -5.87 -7.55 10.28
N GLY A 53 -6.98 -8.17 9.86
CA GLY A 53 -8.23 -8.21 10.60
C GLY A 53 -8.16 -9.00 11.90
N GLY A 54 -7.31 -10.04 11.95
CA GLY A 54 -7.09 -10.90 13.12
C GLY A 54 -6.66 -10.12 14.37
N VAL A 55 -5.97 -8.98 14.20
CA VAL A 55 -5.59 -8.08 15.31
C VAL A 55 -6.81 -7.50 16.03
N PHE A 56 -7.93 -7.34 15.32
CA PHE A 56 -9.20 -6.85 15.88
C PHE A 56 -10.07 -7.97 16.50
N LYS A 57 -9.61 -9.23 16.44
CA LYS A 57 -10.24 -10.42 17.05
C LYS A 57 -11.71 -10.58 16.63
N THR A 58 -12.60 -10.87 17.57
CA THR A 58 -14.03 -11.17 17.32
C THR A 58 -14.87 -9.96 16.91
N LYS A 59 -14.27 -8.77 16.79
CA LYS A 59 -14.97 -7.52 16.46
C LYS A 59 -15.00 -7.21 14.97
N VAL A 60 -14.53 -8.14 14.15
CA VAL A 60 -14.28 -7.95 12.72
C VAL A 60 -15.29 -8.69 11.86
N HIS A 61 -15.73 -8.04 10.79
CA HIS A 61 -16.49 -8.65 9.70
C HIS A 61 -15.82 -8.37 8.37
N TYR A 62 -15.78 -9.37 7.51
CA TYR A 62 -15.20 -9.26 6.18
C TYR A 62 -16.31 -9.11 5.13
N ARG A 63 -16.21 -8.12 4.26
CA ARG A 63 -17.08 -7.94 3.10
C ARG A 63 -16.24 -7.70 1.86
N GLY A 64 -15.98 -8.77 1.10
CA GLY A 64 -15.08 -8.72 -0.05
C GLY A 64 -13.67 -8.34 0.41
N ASN A 65 -13.21 -7.16 -0.03
CA ASN A 65 -11.87 -6.65 0.27
C ASN A 65 -11.84 -5.73 1.51
N ASN A 66 -12.98 -5.58 2.19
CA ASN A 66 -13.13 -4.67 3.31
C ASN A 66 -13.13 -5.42 4.65
N ILE A 67 -12.42 -4.85 5.61
CA ILE A 67 -12.37 -5.25 7.01
C ILE A 67 -13.17 -4.21 7.80
N ILE A 68 -14.28 -4.63 8.39
CA ILE A 68 -15.19 -3.77 9.16
C ILE A 68 -15.05 -4.09 10.64
N VAL A 69 -14.74 -3.10 11.48
CA VAL A 69 -14.56 -3.28 12.94
C VAL A 69 -15.65 -2.54 13.70
N ASN A 70 -16.63 -3.28 14.22
CA ASN A 70 -17.90 -2.71 14.73
C ASN A 70 -17.74 -1.78 15.94
N ASN A 71 -16.79 -2.04 16.84
CA ASN A 71 -16.72 -1.28 18.09
C ASN A 71 -16.24 0.18 17.91
N ASN A 72 -15.58 0.48 16.79
CA ASN A 72 -14.96 1.78 16.52
C ASN A 72 -15.46 2.41 15.20
N ASP A 73 -16.45 1.80 14.54
CA ASP A 73 -16.92 2.14 13.19
C ASP A 73 -15.77 2.22 12.16
N PHE A 74 -14.79 1.32 12.26
CA PHE A 74 -13.68 1.33 11.31
C PHE A 74 -14.03 0.56 10.04
N ASN A 75 -13.71 1.14 8.88
CA ASN A 75 -13.83 0.49 7.59
C ASN A 75 -12.52 0.58 6.82
N ILE A 76 -11.89 -0.58 6.62
CA ILE A 76 -10.56 -0.69 6.03
C ILE A 76 -10.71 -1.40 4.69
N SER A 77 -10.37 -0.75 3.58
CA SER A 77 -10.25 -1.39 2.27
C SER A 77 -8.80 -1.83 2.07
N LEU A 78 -8.57 -3.11 1.74
CA LEU A 78 -7.22 -3.64 1.51
C LEU A 78 -7.03 -4.02 0.04
N HIS A 79 -5.86 -3.69 -0.51
CA HIS A 79 -5.43 -4.11 -1.82
C HIS A 79 -4.06 -4.77 -1.73
N TYR A 80 -4.01 -6.03 -2.16
CA TYR A 80 -2.77 -6.79 -2.26
C TYR A 80 -2.21 -6.69 -3.68
N LEU A 81 -1.03 -6.11 -3.83
CA LEU A 81 -0.35 -5.98 -5.11
C LEU A 81 0.56 -7.18 -5.36
N LYS A 82 0.41 -7.75 -6.56
CA LYS A 82 1.24 -8.84 -7.07
C LYS A 82 1.96 -8.41 -8.34
N SER A 83 3.17 -8.93 -8.53
CA SER A 83 3.93 -8.75 -9.76
C SER A 83 3.93 -10.06 -10.53
N TYR A 84 3.11 -10.15 -11.58
CA TYR A 84 3.03 -11.36 -12.41
C TYR A 84 4.11 -11.30 -13.49
N LYS A 85 4.75 -12.44 -13.81
CA LYS A 85 5.53 -12.50 -15.05
C LYS A 85 4.57 -12.32 -16.23
N SER A 86 4.88 -11.37 -17.11
CA SER A 86 4.24 -11.25 -18.42
C SER A 86 4.69 -12.41 -19.32
N ASP A 87 3.98 -12.64 -20.42
CA ASP A 87 4.34 -13.66 -21.42
C ASP A 87 5.74 -13.44 -22.03
N LYS A 88 6.29 -12.22 -21.90
CA LYS A 88 7.65 -11.84 -22.31
C LYS A 88 8.68 -11.93 -21.18
N GLY A 89 8.34 -12.57 -20.06
CA GLY A 89 9.23 -12.80 -18.90
C GLY A 89 9.36 -11.62 -17.92
N ASN A 90 9.02 -10.39 -18.34
CA ASN A 90 9.14 -9.21 -17.49
C ASN A 90 8.02 -9.17 -16.43
N PRO A 91 8.31 -8.91 -15.14
CA PRO A 91 7.29 -8.74 -14.10
C PRO A 91 6.44 -7.48 -14.37
N SER A 92 5.12 -7.61 -14.35
CA SER A 92 4.19 -6.48 -14.47
C SER A 92 2.92 -6.68 -13.66
N ASN A 93 2.37 -5.56 -13.17
CA ASN A 93 1.01 -5.54 -12.61
C ASN A 93 -0.01 -5.69 -13.76
N ARG A 94 -0.99 -6.56 -13.55
CA ARG A 94 -2.11 -6.77 -14.49
C ARG A 94 -3.19 -5.70 -14.37
N LYS A 95 -3.27 -4.97 -13.25
CA LYS A 95 -4.36 -4.01 -13.01
C LYS A 95 -4.05 -2.62 -13.59
N PRO A 96 -4.98 -2.04 -14.37
CA PRO A 96 -4.84 -0.69 -14.90
C PRO A 96 -4.92 0.37 -13.79
N TRP A 97 -4.26 1.52 -14.00
CA TRP A 97 -4.32 2.66 -13.07
C TRP A 97 -5.75 3.08 -12.69
N LYS A 98 -6.72 2.94 -13.61
CA LYS A 98 -8.12 3.30 -13.37
C LYS A 98 -8.72 2.60 -12.15
N GLU A 99 -8.34 1.34 -11.90
CA GLU A 99 -8.80 0.57 -10.74
C GLU A 99 -8.19 1.05 -9.42
N HIS A 100 -6.92 1.48 -9.44
CA HIS A 100 -6.28 2.06 -8.25
C HIS A 100 -6.84 3.45 -7.94
N LYS A 101 -7.08 4.25 -8.98
CA LYS A 101 -7.64 5.59 -8.87
C LYS A 101 -9.01 5.59 -8.19
N SER A 102 -9.86 4.60 -8.42
CA SER A 102 -11.17 4.54 -7.75
C SER A 102 -11.06 4.30 -6.25
N GLN A 103 -10.06 3.54 -5.80
CA GLN A 103 -9.80 3.32 -4.36
C GLN A 103 -9.25 4.59 -3.69
N PHE A 104 -8.32 5.30 -4.35
CA PHE A 104 -7.85 6.59 -3.86
C PHE A 104 -8.97 7.63 -3.80
N LYS A 105 -9.80 7.71 -4.83
CA LYS A 105 -10.97 8.58 -4.83
C LYS A 105 -11.95 8.24 -3.70
N TRP A 106 -12.18 6.95 -3.44
CA TRP A 106 -13.04 6.52 -2.35
C TRP A 106 -12.54 7.06 -1.00
N ILE A 107 -11.27 6.87 -0.66
CA ILE A 107 -10.74 7.36 0.62
C ILE A 107 -10.72 8.91 0.69
N GLU A 108 -10.42 9.60 -0.42
CA GLU A 108 -10.52 11.07 -0.50
C GLU A 108 -11.95 11.57 -0.23
N ASP A 109 -12.95 10.91 -0.81
CA ASP A 109 -14.37 11.24 -0.63
C ASP A 109 -14.80 10.96 0.83
N GLU A 110 -14.37 9.84 1.42
CA GLU A 110 -14.65 9.50 2.83
C GLU A 110 -14.05 10.52 3.82
N ILE A 111 -12.81 10.96 3.59
CA ILE A 111 -12.18 11.99 4.42
C ILE A 111 -12.94 13.31 4.27
N SER A 112 -13.35 13.66 3.05
CA SER A 112 -14.15 14.86 2.77
C SER A 112 -15.52 14.85 3.44
N LEU A 113 -16.09 13.66 3.69
CA LEU A 113 -17.35 13.46 4.41
C LEU A 113 -17.19 13.45 5.93
N GLY A 114 -15.97 13.62 6.45
CA GLY A 114 -15.68 13.66 7.88
C GLY A 114 -15.39 12.30 8.51
N ASN A 115 -15.19 11.25 7.70
CA ASN A 115 -14.85 9.90 8.19
C ASN A 115 -13.35 9.68 8.39
N LYS A 116 -12.58 10.77 8.48
CA LYS A 116 -11.16 10.72 8.80
C LYS A 116 -10.93 10.00 10.13
N GLY A 117 -9.93 9.11 10.16
CA GLY A 117 -9.61 8.32 11.36
C GLY A 117 -10.57 7.16 11.63
N LYS A 118 -11.59 6.98 10.79
CA LYS A 118 -12.50 5.80 10.77
C LYS A 118 -12.33 4.96 9.53
N ASN A 119 -12.04 5.57 8.39
CA ASN A 119 -11.83 4.85 7.15
C ASN A 119 -10.35 4.83 6.80
N ALA A 120 -9.89 3.71 6.25
CA ALA A 120 -8.53 3.59 5.75
C ALA A 120 -8.49 2.76 4.47
N TYR A 121 -7.55 3.10 3.60
CA TYR A 121 -7.17 2.30 2.46
C TYR A 121 -5.75 1.77 2.64
N ILE A 122 -5.55 0.47 2.50
CA ILE A 122 -4.26 -0.19 2.69
C ILE A 122 -3.83 -0.82 1.38
N ILE A 123 -2.58 -0.57 1.00
CA ILE A 123 -1.90 -1.30 -0.06
C ILE A 123 -0.82 -2.15 0.60
N CYS A 124 -0.76 -3.45 0.27
CA CYS A 124 0.31 -4.33 0.73
C CYS A 124 1.00 -5.03 -0.46
N TRP A 125 2.30 -5.30 -0.33
CA TRP A 125 3.08 -6.02 -1.33
C TRP A 125 4.33 -6.63 -0.70
N PHE A 126 4.83 -7.72 -1.27
CA PHE A 126 6.09 -8.32 -0.86
C PHE A 126 7.28 -7.50 -1.35
N ASN A 127 8.34 -7.43 -0.55
CA ASN A 127 9.62 -6.82 -0.91
C ASN A 127 10.45 -7.72 -1.84
N CYS A 128 9.81 -8.26 -2.86
CA CYS A 128 10.39 -9.12 -3.87
C CYS A 128 10.56 -8.40 -5.21
N ILE A 129 10.38 -7.09 -5.24
CA ILE A 129 10.39 -6.25 -6.45
C ILE A 129 11.58 -5.29 -6.41
N ASP A 130 12.07 -4.90 -7.57
CA ASP A 130 13.21 -3.98 -7.67
C ASP A 130 12.77 -2.53 -7.70
N THR A 131 11.64 -2.28 -8.36
CA THR A 131 11.00 -0.96 -8.40
C THR A 131 9.51 -1.11 -8.11
N PHE A 132 8.94 -0.15 -7.39
CA PHE A 132 7.50 -0.13 -7.12
C PHE A 132 6.66 -0.09 -8.42
N CYS A 133 7.23 0.41 -9.51
CA CYS A 133 6.63 0.38 -10.84
C CYS A 133 6.30 -1.04 -11.36
N GLN A 134 6.97 -2.09 -10.85
CA GLN A 134 6.65 -3.49 -11.20
C GLN A 134 5.28 -3.92 -10.67
N VAL A 135 4.75 -3.22 -9.66
CA VAL A 135 3.43 -3.48 -9.05
C VAL A 135 2.47 -2.30 -9.18
N MET A 136 2.90 -1.15 -9.72
CA MET A 136 2.05 0.04 -9.86
C MET A 136 2.32 0.79 -11.18
N GLN A 137 1.25 1.22 -11.87
CA GLN A 137 1.36 1.88 -13.18
C GLN A 137 1.68 3.38 -13.06
N LEU A 138 2.93 3.74 -12.75
CA LEU A 138 3.36 5.12 -12.55
C LEU A 138 3.83 5.86 -13.82
N GLY A 139 4.01 5.17 -14.94
CA GLY A 139 4.45 5.76 -16.21
C GLY A 139 3.36 6.56 -16.95
N GLN A 140 3.76 7.56 -17.73
CA GLN A 140 2.87 8.33 -18.62
C GLN A 140 2.34 7.49 -19.78
N SER A 141 3.16 6.60 -20.32
CA SER A 141 2.85 5.73 -21.45
C SER A 141 3.15 4.26 -21.11
N THR A 142 2.77 3.36 -22.02
CA THR A 142 3.22 1.97 -22.00
C THR A 142 4.69 1.89 -22.45
N GLY A 143 5.40 0.85 -22.02
CA GLY A 143 6.79 0.62 -22.39
C GLY A 143 7.64 0.15 -21.21
N SER A 144 8.91 -0.16 -21.47
CA SER A 144 9.85 -0.68 -20.47
C SER A 144 10.39 0.40 -19.51
N ASN A 145 10.47 1.65 -19.95
CA ASN A 145 10.98 2.75 -19.12
C ASN A 145 10.37 4.12 -19.48
N PRO A 146 9.04 4.29 -19.35
CA PRO A 146 8.37 5.57 -19.62
C PRO A 146 8.74 6.64 -18.58
N TYR A 147 8.54 7.91 -18.95
CA TYR A 147 8.60 9.03 -17.99
C TYR A 147 7.52 8.91 -16.91
N ILE A 148 7.81 9.43 -15.72
CA ILE A 148 6.87 9.43 -14.61
C ILE A 148 5.66 10.31 -14.87
N ASN A 149 4.49 9.79 -14.52
CA ASN A 149 3.26 10.55 -14.46
C ASN A 149 3.12 11.16 -13.06
N ASP A 150 3.39 12.46 -12.93
CA ASP A 150 3.37 13.15 -11.64
C ASP A 150 2.00 13.15 -10.96
N ASN A 151 0.92 13.12 -11.74
CA ASN A 151 -0.45 13.00 -11.23
C ASN A 151 -0.74 11.61 -10.61
N ARG A 152 0.09 10.60 -10.89
CA ARG A 152 0.02 9.28 -10.25
C ARG A 152 1.03 9.14 -9.13
N PHE A 153 2.26 9.61 -9.36
CA PHE A 153 3.38 9.52 -8.43
C PHE A 153 3.08 10.16 -7.06
N ILE A 154 2.38 11.29 -7.10
CA ILE A 154 1.89 12.02 -5.94
C ILE A 154 1.18 11.18 -4.86
N TYR A 155 0.50 10.10 -5.23
CA TYR A 155 -0.17 9.21 -4.28
C TYR A 155 0.79 8.39 -3.43
N PHE A 156 2.09 8.42 -3.72
CA PHE A 156 3.11 7.59 -3.09
C PHE A 156 4.23 8.46 -2.52
N PRO A 157 3.96 9.27 -1.47
CA PRO A 157 4.92 10.23 -0.92
C PRO A 157 6.15 9.56 -0.29
N PHE A 158 6.09 8.24 -0.07
CA PHE A 158 7.22 7.41 0.38
C PHE A 158 8.17 7.00 -0.75
N LEU A 159 7.93 7.44 -1.99
CA LEU A 159 8.83 7.26 -3.12
C LEU A 159 9.57 8.57 -3.42
N LYS A 160 10.82 8.46 -3.86
CA LYS A 160 11.64 9.58 -4.32
C LYS A 160 12.12 9.35 -5.74
N LYS A 161 12.29 10.45 -6.48
CA LYS A 161 12.93 10.45 -7.80
C LYS A 161 14.44 10.61 -7.62
N THR A 162 15.23 9.79 -8.31
CA THR A 162 16.69 9.90 -8.29
C THR A 162 17.23 10.80 -9.39
N ASN A 163 16.47 11.01 -10.47
CA ASN A 163 16.83 11.86 -11.62
C ASN A 163 15.69 12.82 -12.01
N ILE A 164 16.02 13.92 -12.70
CA ILE A 164 15.05 14.85 -13.29
C ILE A 164 15.47 15.16 -14.75
N PRO A 165 14.64 14.84 -15.77
CA PRO A 165 13.33 14.19 -15.69
C PRO A 165 13.42 12.71 -15.27
N ALA A 166 12.51 12.27 -14.40
CA ALA A 166 12.49 10.90 -13.89
C ALA A 166 11.76 9.94 -14.84
N LYS A 167 12.31 8.73 -15.01
CA LYS A 167 11.64 7.57 -15.61
C LYS A 167 11.25 6.55 -14.54
N THR A 168 10.51 5.51 -14.92
CA THR A 168 10.04 4.45 -13.99
C THR A 168 11.13 3.70 -13.25
N LEU A 169 12.34 3.65 -13.80
CA LEU A 169 13.51 3.06 -13.14
C LEU A 169 14.25 4.04 -12.20
N ASP A 170 13.99 5.35 -12.32
CA ASP A 170 14.58 6.40 -11.49
C ASP A 170 13.77 6.64 -10.20
N ILE A 171 13.13 5.60 -9.67
CA ILE A 171 12.32 5.66 -8.45
C ILE A 171 12.89 4.72 -7.40
N GLU A 172 13.06 5.27 -6.19
CA GLU A 172 13.46 4.51 -5.00
C GLU A 172 12.46 4.71 -3.86
N TYR A 173 12.41 3.76 -2.94
CA TYR A 173 11.75 3.94 -1.65
C TYR A 173 12.55 4.91 -0.78
N ASN A 174 11.84 5.78 -0.07
CA ASN A 174 12.41 6.67 0.92
C ASN A 174 12.19 6.11 2.33
N TYR A 175 12.93 5.04 2.68
CA TYR A 175 12.81 4.36 3.97
C TYR A 175 13.05 5.26 5.19
N SER A 176 13.71 6.41 5.03
CA SER A 176 13.87 7.36 6.14
C SER A 176 12.54 7.98 6.57
N GLN A 177 11.51 7.92 5.73
CA GLN A 177 10.16 8.40 6.01
C GLN A 177 9.19 7.27 6.40
N SER A 178 9.70 6.05 6.58
CA SER A 178 8.89 4.94 7.10
C SER A 178 8.32 5.30 8.46
N TYR A 179 7.07 4.89 8.71
CA TYR A 179 6.29 5.15 9.91
C TYR A 179 5.93 6.62 10.18
N GLU A 180 6.30 7.54 9.29
CA GLU A 180 5.90 8.94 9.34
C GLU A 180 4.52 9.16 8.72
N LYS A 181 3.80 10.19 9.19
CA LYS A 181 2.52 10.62 8.63
C LYS A 181 2.78 11.63 7.50
N LEU A 182 2.87 11.14 6.25
CA LEU A 182 3.17 11.97 5.07
C LEU A 182 1.89 12.54 4.46
N LYS A 183 1.92 13.81 4.03
CA LYS A 183 0.79 14.45 3.36
C LYS A 183 0.73 14.05 1.88
N VAL A 184 -0.47 13.77 1.38
CA VAL A 184 -0.72 13.50 -0.05
C VAL A 184 -1.29 14.76 -0.70
N ASN A 185 -0.48 15.48 -1.48
CA ASN A 185 -0.78 16.86 -1.93
C ASN A 185 -1.49 16.96 -3.29
N ILE A 186 -2.68 16.37 -3.43
CA ILE A 186 -3.36 16.15 -4.74
C ILE A 186 -3.47 17.44 -5.55
N ILE A 187 -2.86 17.44 -6.75
CA ILE A 187 -2.88 18.58 -7.68
C ILE A 187 -4.31 18.88 -8.11
N GLY A 188 -4.74 20.13 -7.94
CA GLY A 188 -6.08 20.59 -8.34
C GLY A 188 -7.20 20.22 -7.36
N CYS A 189 -6.88 19.71 -6.18
CA CYS A 189 -7.89 19.53 -5.14
C CYS A 189 -8.14 20.87 -4.42
N ASN A 190 -9.28 21.52 -4.71
CA ASN A 190 -9.68 22.81 -4.13
C ASN A 190 -10.12 22.73 -2.66
N LYS A 191 -10.04 21.55 -2.04
CA LYS A 191 -10.39 21.32 -0.64
C LYS A 191 -9.10 21.04 0.14
N ASP A 192 -8.92 21.72 1.27
CA ASP A 192 -7.90 21.39 2.27
C ASP A 192 -8.25 20.05 2.96
N ILE A 193 -8.18 18.96 2.19
CA ILE A 193 -8.35 17.61 2.70
C ILE A 193 -7.04 17.23 3.38
N ASP A 194 -7.09 16.95 4.69
CA ASP A 194 -5.94 16.43 5.42
C ASP A 194 -5.75 14.93 5.11
N TYR A 195 -5.41 14.62 3.86
CA TYR A 195 -5.21 13.28 3.36
C TYR A 195 -3.77 12.83 3.59
N ARG A 196 -3.59 11.73 4.32
CA ARG A 196 -2.26 11.25 4.74
C ARG A 196 -1.99 9.83 4.26
N CYS A 197 -0.70 9.55 4.11
CA CYS A 197 -0.16 8.24 3.82
C CYS A 197 0.92 7.91 4.87
N MET A 198 0.94 6.67 5.35
CA MET A 198 2.02 6.13 6.16
C MET A 198 2.57 4.88 5.47
N PHE A 199 3.86 4.90 5.15
CA PHE A 199 4.58 3.74 4.67
C PHE A 199 5.11 2.94 5.86
N VAL A 200 4.88 1.63 5.88
CA VAL A 200 5.25 0.75 7.00
C VAL A 200 6.16 -0.35 6.44
N GLY A 201 7.37 -0.38 6.97
CA GLY A 201 8.41 -1.34 6.62
C GLY A 201 9.76 -0.69 6.35
N THR A 202 10.78 -1.53 6.31
CA THR A 202 12.21 -1.25 6.15
C THR A 202 12.74 -2.00 4.94
N LYS A 203 14.00 -1.74 4.56
CA LYS A 203 14.59 -2.34 3.37
C LYS A 203 14.76 -3.85 3.49
N GLU A 204 14.89 -4.34 4.72
CA GLU A 204 15.16 -5.73 5.08
C GLU A 204 13.86 -6.54 5.26
N ASP A 205 12.71 -5.87 5.42
CA ASP A 205 11.43 -6.52 5.63
C ASP A 205 10.97 -7.29 4.38
N LYS A 206 10.31 -8.44 4.59
CA LYS A 206 9.77 -9.28 3.51
C LYS A 206 8.48 -8.71 2.92
N LEU A 207 7.78 -7.85 3.67
CA LEU A 207 6.49 -7.28 3.34
C LEU A 207 6.47 -5.78 3.62
N HIS A 208 5.75 -5.03 2.80
CA HIS A 208 5.55 -3.60 2.97
C HIS A 208 4.07 -3.24 2.94
N PHE A 209 3.73 -2.14 3.61
CA PHE A 209 2.39 -1.55 3.56
C PHE A 209 2.43 -0.05 3.30
N ALA A 210 1.38 0.46 2.66
CA ALA A 210 1.04 1.88 2.63
C ALA A 210 -0.39 2.07 3.15
N ILE A 211 -0.55 2.88 4.19
CA ILE A 211 -1.82 3.14 4.87
C ILE A 211 -2.27 4.56 4.55
N TYR A 212 -3.47 4.71 4.00
CA TYR A 212 -4.07 5.96 3.56
C TYR A 212 -5.30 6.27 4.43
N TYR A 213 -5.40 7.49 4.98
CA TYR A 213 -6.44 7.88 5.95
C TYR A 213 -6.59 9.41 6.09
#